data_AF-A7SZP3-F1
#
_entry.id   AF-A7SZP3-F1
#
_cell.length_a   1.000
_cell.length_b   1.000
_cell.length_c   1.000
_cell.angle_alpha   90.00
_cell.angle_beta   90.00
_cell.angle_gamma   90.00
#
_symmetry.space_group_name_H-M   'P 1'
#
loop_
_entity.id
_entity.type
_entity.pdbx_description
1 polymer ?
#
loop_
_entity_poly.entity_id
_entity_poly.type
_entity_poly.pdbx_seq_one_letter_code
_entity_poly.pdbx_strand_id
1 'polypeptide(L)'
;MAACMVQNDSLEENFRKRIADLSKECNTLQKENLDLSEQQLLLKALSKCHRCLKTLEKSKHKLTEQSWYSILREYAQAVMDQTYILECRLVNEEFPDNSYKDRLSNILDQLRHPEEFAAMLVDSNESQTKTIEALGVEVLECLHWRRGALMYMLCHTIYEDQERLKHNTATFVKDCEKGVRFLMLMLSIRTPLSEKSSSLEIRDCDTAALLRQGIFSDTHMLAFMYAGELCCWHWRTMDSHIPTLTCHIHLHRHAILQLWQQQV
;
A
#
# COMPACT_ATOMS: atom_id res chain seq x y z
N MET A 1 33.36 -6.76 -2.86
CA MET A 1 32.51 -7.93 -2.62
C MET A 1 31.46 -7.94 -3.72
N ALA A 2 31.84 -8.45 -4.89
CA ALA A 2 31.09 -8.32 -6.14
C ALA A 2 30.57 -9.70 -6.57
N ALA A 3 29.25 -9.88 -6.45
CA ALA A 3 28.37 -10.87 -7.08
C ALA A 3 27.05 -10.77 -6.29
N CYS A 4 25.94 -10.33 -6.85
CA CYS A 4 25.10 -11.15 -7.72
C CYS A 4 24.15 -10.22 -8.52
N MET A 5 24.33 -10.15 -9.83
CA MET A 5 23.33 -9.54 -10.74
C MET A 5 22.80 -10.70 -11.58
N VAL A 6 21.89 -11.47 -11.02
CA VAL A 6 21.25 -12.61 -11.68
C VAL A 6 20.50 -12.08 -12.92
N GLN A 7 20.89 -12.55 -14.10
CA GLN A 7 20.12 -12.54 -15.36
C GLN A 7 19.22 -11.30 -15.59
N ASN A 8 19.86 -10.15 -15.75
CA ASN A 8 19.21 -8.83 -15.73
C ASN A 8 18.25 -8.56 -16.91
N ASP A 9 18.39 -9.27 -18.04
CA ASP A 9 17.63 -8.99 -19.26
C ASP A 9 16.14 -9.38 -19.13
N SER A 10 15.85 -10.48 -18.43
CA SER A 10 14.47 -10.94 -18.20
C SER A 10 13.71 -10.03 -17.24
N LEU A 11 14.36 -9.60 -16.15
CA LEU A 11 13.78 -8.66 -15.19
C LEU A 11 13.54 -7.29 -15.84
N GLU A 12 14.52 -6.79 -16.59
CA GLU A 12 14.38 -5.52 -17.31
C GLU A 12 13.25 -5.56 -18.34
N GLU A 13 13.15 -6.63 -19.13
CA GLU A 13 12.08 -6.77 -20.12
C GLU A 13 10.70 -6.85 -19.44
N ASN A 14 10.58 -7.62 -18.36
CA ASN A 14 9.34 -7.69 -17.58
C ASN A 14 8.94 -6.33 -17.00
N PHE A 15 9.92 -5.58 -16.48
CA PHE A 15 9.67 -4.25 -15.92
C PHE A 15 9.31 -3.23 -17.00
N ARG A 16 10.02 -3.25 -18.14
CA ARG A 16 9.73 -2.42 -19.32
C ARG A 16 8.32 -2.67 -19.83
N LYS A 17 7.92 -3.95 -19.95
CA LYS A 17 6.56 -4.34 -20.31
C LYS A 17 5.54 -3.77 -19.33
N ARG A 18 5.78 -3.86 -18.02
CA ARG A 18 4.84 -3.35 -17.01
C ARG A 18 4.67 -1.82 -17.07
N ILE A 19 5.75 -1.08 -17.31
CA ILE A 19 5.68 0.38 -17.52
C ILE A 19 4.90 0.71 -18.80
N ALA A 20 5.11 -0.07 -19.87
CA ALA A 20 4.38 0.12 -21.12
C ALA A 20 2.88 -0.19 -20.97
N ASP A 21 2.53 -1.24 -20.23
CA ASP A 21 1.14 -1.60 -19.92
C ASP A 21 0.47 -0.48 -19.11
N LEU A 22 1.12 0.02 -18.04
CA LEU A 22 0.61 1.17 -17.27
C LEU A 22 0.41 2.41 -18.16
N SER A 23 1.35 2.71 -19.04
CA SER A 23 1.21 3.82 -20.00
C SER A 23 0.01 3.63 -20.92
N LYS A 24 -0.22 2.40 -21.41
CA LYS A 24 -1.39 2.07 -22.25
C LYS A 24 -2.70 2.20 -21.48
N GLU A 25 -2.74 1.76 -20.23
CA GLU A 25 -3.89 1.92 -19.34
C GLU A 25 -4.18 3.41 -19.11
N CYS A 26 -3.16 4.22 -18.83
CA CYS A 26 -3.30 5.68 -18.72
C CYS A 26 -3.87 6.31 -19.99
N ASN A 27 -3.36 5.94 -21.18
CA ASN A 27 -3.89 6.44 -22.45
C ASN A 27 -5.33 5.99 -22.73
N THR A 28 -5.74 4.85 -22.16
CA THR A 28 -7.13 4.38 -22.27
C THR A 28 -8.03 5.23 -21.38
N LEU A 29 -7.64 5.47 -20.13
CA LEU A 29 -8.33 6.37 -19.21
C LEU A 29 -8.45 7.80 -19.74
N GLN A 30 -7.47 8.27 -20.51
CA GLN A 30 -7.50 9.61 -21.11
C GLN A 30 -8.66 9.82 -22.09
N LYS A 31 -9.25 8.74 -22.62
CA LYS A 31 -10.40 8.80 -23.52
C LYS A 31 -11.72 8.90 -22.78
N GLU A 32 -11.70 8.73 -21.47
CA GLU A 32 -12.89 8.85 -20.62
C GLU A 32 -13.11 10.31 -20.21
N ASN A 33 -14.30 10.59 -19.66
CA ASN A 33 -14.59 11.92 -19.15
C ASN A 33 -13.85 12.14 -17.82
N LEU A 34 -12.71 12.84 -17.89
CA LEU A 34 -11.85 13.14 -16.74
C LEU A 34 -12.08 14.58 -16.28
N ASP A 35 -12.16 14.81 -14.98
CA ASP A 35 -12.09 16.16 -14.44
C ASP A 35 -10.66 16.74 -14.53
N LEU A 36 -10.50 18.04 -14.21
CA LEU A 36 -9.21 18.72 -14.32
C LEU A 36 -8.14 18.10 -13.39
N SER A 37 -8.52 17.62 -12.21
CA SER A 37 -7.62 17.00 -11.24
C SER A 37 -7.15 15.62 -11.74
N GLU A 38 -8.08 14.81 -12.22
CA GLU A 38 -7.80 13.49 -12.81
C GLU A 38 -6.88 13.64 -14.04
N GLN A 39 -7.15 14.61 -14.92
CA GLN A 39 -6.29 14.90 -16.08
C GLN A 39 -4.85 15.24 -15.66
N GLN A 40 -4.67 16.07 -14.63
CA GLN A 40 -3.34 16.46 -14.16
C GLN A 40 -2.56 15.27 -13.57
N LEU A 41 -3.22 14.42 -12.79
CA LEU A 41 -2.62 13.19 -12.25
C LEU A 41 -2.22 12.23 -13.36
N LEU A 42 -3.10 12.04 -14.35
CA LEU A 42 -2.85 11.13 -15.46
C LEU A 42 -1.67 11.59 -16.32
N LEU A 43 -1.56 12.89 -16.59
CA LEU A 43 -0.42 13.47 -17.30
C LEU A 43 0.90 13.31 -16.52
N LYS A 44 0.87 13.45 -15.18
CA LYS A 44 2.03 13.18 -14.32
C LYS A 44 2.45 11.71 -14.39
N ALA A 45 1.49 10.78 -14.33
CA ALA A 45 1.73 9.35 -14.47
C ALA A 45 2.38 9.00 -15.83
N LEU A 46 1.82 9.51 -16.93
CA LEU A 46 2.35 9.31 -18.29
C LEU A 46 3.77 9.88 -18.43
N SER A 47 4.02 11.07 -17.87
CA SER A 47 5.35 11.70 -17.90
C SER A 47 6.40 10.84 -17.16
N LYS A 48 6.05 10.28 -16.00
CA LYS A 48 6.90 9.33 -15.25
C LYS A 48 7.16 8.06 -16.06
N CYS A 49 6.13 7.44 -16.64
CA CYS A 49 6.28 6.25 -17.49
C CYS A 49 7.24 6.51 -18.67
N HIS A 50 7.10 7.65 -19.34
CA HIS A 50 7.98 8.03 -20.45
C HIS A 50 9.44 8.21 -20.00
N ARG A 51 9.68 8.84 -18.84
CA ARG A 51 11.04 8.97 -18.30
C ARG A 51 11.65 7.62 -17.91
N CYS A 52 10.87 6.72 -17.33
CA CYS A 52 11.32 5.37 -17.03
C CYS A 52 11.76 4.63 -18.30
N LEU A 53 10.88 4.55 -19.31
CA LEU A 53 11.17 3.89 -20.59
C LEU A 53 12.38 4.50 -21.30
N LYS A 54 12.46 5.83 -21.36
CA LYS A 54 13.60 6.55 -21.97
C LYS A 54 14.92 6.25 -21.25
N THR A 55 14.89 6.07 -19.93
CA THR A 55 16.09 5.72 -19.16
C THR A 55 16.51 4.29 -19.47
N LEU A 56 15.56 3.34 -19.51
CA LEU A 56 15.80 1.95 -19.88
C LEU A 56 16.27 1.79 -21.35
N GLU A 57 15.86 2.65 -22.27
CA GLU A 57 16.32 2.63 -23.68
C GLU A 57 17.74 3.17 -23.85
N LYS A 58 18.12 4.19 -23.07
CA LYS A 58 19.45 4.80 -23.15
C LYS A 58 20.53 3.91 -22.53
N SER A 59 20.16 3.05 -21.59
CA SER A 59 21.06 2.09 -20.97
C SER A 59 21.33 0.90 -21.90
N LYS A 60 22.12 1.11 -22.97
CA LYS A 60 22.74 0.01 -23.75
C LYS A 60 23.80 -0.77 -22.94
N HIS A 61 24.18 -0.25 -21.78
CA HIS A 61 25.05 -0.87 -20.78
C HIS A 61 24.28 -1.08 -19.48
N LYS A 62 24.69 -2.11 -18.72
CA LYS A 62 24.12 -2.53 -17.44
C LYS A 62 23.78 -1.33 -16.55
N LEU A 63 22.50 -1.18 -16.20
CA LEU A 63 22.01 -0.14 -15.29
C LEU A 63 22.69 -0.26 -13.92
N THR A 64 23.00 0.90 -13.33
CA THR A 64 23.46 0.95 -11.93
C THR A 64 22.31 0.70 -10.97
N GLU A 65 22.60 0.24 -9.77
CA GLU A 65 21.62 0.05 -8.69
C GLU A 65 20.83 1.34 -8.39
N GLN A 66 21.53 2.47 -8.28
CA GLN A 66 20.87 3.76 -8.03
C GLN A 66 19.95 4.17 -9.18
N SER A 67 20.30 3.82 -10.43
CA SER A 67 19.42 4.02 -11.58
C SER A 67 18.16 3.17 -11.46
N TRP A 68 18.28 1.90 -11.08
CA TRP A 68 17.13 1.03 -10.82
C TRP A 68 16.20 1.59 -9.76
N TYR A 69 16.76 2.03 -8.62
CA TYR A 69 15.96 2.61 -7.54
C TYR A 69 15.26 3.89 -7.97
N SER A 70 15.92 4.74 -8.76
CA SER A 70 15.28 5.93 -9.33
C SER A 70 14.11 5.58 -10.24
N ILE A 71 14.30 4.65 -11.18
CA ILE A 71 13.25 4.24 -12.13
C ILE A 71 12.10 3.56 -11.38
N LEU A 72 12.40 2.73 -10.38
CA LEU A 72 11.40 2.05 -9.56
C LEU A 72 10.55 3.05 -8.77
N ARG A 73 11.16 4.08 -8.17
CA ARG A 73 10.43 5.14 -7.46
C ARG A 73 9.55 5.96 -8.40
N GLU A 74 10.03 6.27 -9.60
CA GLU A 74 9.21 6.97 -10.61
C GLU A 74 8.04 6.10 -11.09
N TYR A 75 8.27 4.80 -11.30
CA TYR A 75 7.23 3.84 -11.64
C TYR A 75 6.18 3.72 -10.52
N ALA A 76 6.62 3.57 -9.26
CA ALA A 76 5.72 3.51 -8.11
C ALA A 76 4.83 4.75 -8.02
N GLN A 77 5.40 5.94 -8.23
CA GLN A 77 4.63 7.18 -8.25
C GLN A 77 3.67 7.27 -9.44
N ALA A 78 4.00 6.68 -10.60
CA ALA A 78 3.09 6.64 -11.74
C ALA A 78 1.91 5.71 -11.47
N VAL A 79 2.18 4.54 -10.89
CA VAL A 79 1.14 3.60 -10.42
C VAL A 79 0.22 4.31 -9.44
N MET A 80 0.78 4.99 -8.44
CA MET A 80 0.01 5.72 -7.44
C MET A 80 -0.87 6.82 -8.07
N ASP A 81 -0.32 7.66 -8.95
CA ASP A 81 -1.10 8.73 -9.59
C ASP A 81 -2.30 8.17 -10.39
N GLN A 82 -2.09 7.09 -11.15
CA GLN A 82 -3.15 6.48 -11.96
C GLN A 82 -4.17 5.73 -11.10
N THR A 83 -3.72 4.92 -10.14
CA THR A 83 -4.63 4.14 -9.28
C THR A 83 -5.47 5.06 -8.39
N TYR A 84 -5.02 6.28 -8.11
CA TYR A 84 -5.76 7.21 -7.24
C TYR A 84 -7.07 7.62 -7.90
N ILE A 85 -7.02 7.86 -9.21
CA ILE A 85 -8.20 8.13 -10.04
C ILE A 85 -9.18 6.94 -9.95
N LEU A 86 -8.67 5.72 -10.10
CA LEU A 86 -9.48 4.51 -10.06
C LEU A 86 -10.10 4.24 -8.68
N GLU A 87 -9.32 4.47 -7.61
CA GLU A 87 -9.76 4.37 -6.22
C GLU A 87 -10.90 5.34 -5.95
N CYS A 88 -10.71 6.63 -6.24
CA CYS A 88 -11.73 7.66 -6.03
C CYS A 88 -13.02 7.33 -6.78
N ARG A 89 -12.94 6.91 -8.04
CA ARG A 89 -14.12 6.51 -8.81
C ARG A 89 -14.83 5.31 -8.18
N LEU A 90 -14.09 4.27 -7.81
CA LEU A 90 -14.66 3.07 -7.19
C LEU A 90 -15.36 3.38 -5.86
N VAL A 91 -14.77 4.28 -5.07
CA VAL A 91 -15.34 4.77 -3.80
C VAL A 91 -16.58 5.63 -4.04
N ASN A 92 -16.52 6.57 -4.98
CA ASN A 92 -17.65 7.47 -5.31
C ASN A 92 -18.85 6.72 -5.88
N GLU A 93 -18.61 5.59 -6.54
CA GLU A 93 -19.64 4.68 -7.03
C GLU A 93 -20.13 3.67 -5.96
N GLU A 94 -19.64 3.79 -4.72
CA GLU A 94 -20.02 2.95 -3.57
C GLU A 94 -19.79 1.44 -3.80
N PHE A 95 -18.71 1.10 -4.52
CA PHE A 95 -18.30 -0.28 -4.81
C PHE A 95 -19.45 -1.11 -5.42
N PRO A 96 -19.87 -0.86 -6.67
CA PRO A 96 -21.05 -1.51 -7.26
C PRO A 96 -20.91 -3.04 -7.36
N ASP A 97 -21.91 -3.78 -6.88
CA ASP A 97 -21.86 -5.24 -6.67
C ASP A 97 -21.47 -6.07 -7.91
N ASN A 98 -21.78 -5.57 -9.10
CA ASN A 98 -21.53 -6.25 -10.37
C ASN A 98 -20.06 -6.17 -10.85
N SER A 99 -19.25 -5.24 -10.31
CA SER A 99 -17.93 -4.94 -10.89
C SER A 99 -16.84 -4.57 -9.89
N TYR A 100 -17.19 -4.29 -8.63
CA TYR A 100 -16.20 -3.80 -7.67
C TYR A 100 -15.07 -4.78 -7.42
N LYS A 101 -15.33 -6.09 -7.43
CA LYS A 101 -14.33 -7.13 -7.13
C LYS A 101 -13.16 -7.11 -8.11
N ASP A 102 -13.47 -7.07 -9.41
CA ASP A 102 -12.45 -7.07 -10.46
C ASP A 102 -11.68 -5.75 -10.47
N ARG A 103 -12.38 -4.62 -10.31
CA ARG A 103 -11.77 -3.28 -10.23
C ARG A 103 -10.85 -3.16 -9.02
N LEU A 104 -11.32 -3.60 -7.85
CA LEU A 104 -10.56 -3.61 -6.61
C LEU A 104 -9.32 -4.49 -6.72
N SER A 105 -9.46 -5.72 -7.23
CA SER A 105 -8.32 -6.63 -7.42
C SER A 105 -7.28 -6.00 -8.32
N ASN A 106 -7.70 -5.43 -9.45
CA ASN A 106 -6.79 -4.75 -10.37
C ASN A 106 -6.03 -3.60 -9.69
N ILE A 107 -6.70 -2.74 -8.91
CA ILE A 107 -6.05 -1.65 -8.18
C ILE A 107 -5.04 -2.20 -7.15
N LEU A 108 -5.45 -3.18 -6.34
CA LEU A 108 -4.60 -3.76 -5.30
C LEU A 108 -3.38 -4.49 -5.87
N ASP A 109 -3.52 -5.14 -7.03
CA ASP A 109 -2.43 -5.78 -7.74
C ASP A 109 -1.47 -4.74 -8.32
N GLN A 110 -1.99 -3.65 -8.90
CA GLN A 110 -1.17 -2.56 -9.40
C GLN A 110 -0.31 -1.93 -8.28
N LEU A 111 -0.92 -1.61 -7.14
CA LEU A 111 -0.22 -1.08 -5.96
C LEU A 111 0.81 -2.06 -5.36
N ARG A 112 0.71 -3.37 -5.64
CA ARG A 112 1.66 -4.38 -5.16
C ARG A 112 2.94 -4.42 -6.00
N HIS A 113 2.86 -4.17 -7.31
CA HIS A 113 3.99 -4.40 -8.21
C HIS A 113 5.28 -3.65 -7.87
N PRO A 114 5.26 -2.38 -7.43
CA PRO A 114 6.50 -1.71 -7.06
C PRO A 114 7.28 -2.46 -5.96
N GLU A 115 6.55 -3.03 -4.98
CA GLU A 115 7.13 -3.85 -3.90
C GLU A 115 7.69 -5.17 -4.46
N GLU A 116 6.98 -5.83 -5.37
CA GLU A 116 7.46 -7.07 -6.02
C GLU A 116 8.74 -6.84 -6.82
N PHE A 117 8.80 -5.74 -7.59
CA PHE A 117 10.01 -5.39 -8.33
C PHE A 117 11.16 -4.99 -7.40
N ALA A 118 10.89 -4.28 -6.30
CA ALA A 118 11.90 -4.01 -5.27
C ALA A 118 12.48 -5.31 -4.71
N ALA A 119 11.63 -6.28 -4.38
CA ALA A 119 12.05 -7.58 -3.86
C ALA A 119 12.87 -8.38 -4.89
N MET A 120 12.53 -8.31 -6.18
CA MET A 120 13.28 -8.98 -7.25
C MET A 120 14.65 -8.36 -7.52
N LEU A 121 14.82 -7.06 -7.26
CA LEU A 121 16.13 -6.39 -7.37
C LEU A 121 17.08 -6.77 -6.23
N VAL A 122 16.55 -7.37 -5.16
CA VAL A 122 17.28 -7.68 -3.93
C VAL A 122 17.45 -9.19 -3.77
N ASP A 123 18.68 -9.66 -3.94
CA ASP A 123 19.04 -11.06 -3.68
C ASP A 123 19.54 -11.19 -2.22
N SER A 124 18.64 -11.27 -1.21
CA SER A 124 18.99 -11.68 0.17
C SER A 124 17.80 -11.90 1.11
N ASN A 125 18.04 -12.65 2.21
CA ASN A 125 17.17 -12.85 3.39
C ASN A 125 16.80 -11.57 4.17
N GLU A 126 17.14 -10.37 3.67
CA GLU A 126 16.88 -9.05 4.28
C GLU A 126 15.88 -8.24 3.42
N SER A 127 14.75 -8.85 3.07
CA SER A 127 13.88 -8.34 2.01
C SER A 127 13.25 -6.97 2.33
N GLN A 128 13.00 -6.65 3.60
CA GLN A 128 12.34 -5.39 3.97
C GLN A 128 13.30 -4.20 3.91
N THR A 129 14.50 -4.31 4.47
CA THR A 129 15.49 -3.22 4.51
C THR A 129 15.87 -2.74 3.12
N LYS A 130 16.13 -3.67 2.19
CA LYS A 130 16.48 -3.26 0.83
C LYS A 130 15.28 -2.84 -0.02
N THR A 131 14.07 -3.35 0.27
CA THR A 131 12.85 -2.79 -0.32
C THR A 131 12.66 -1.32 0.09
N ILE A 132 12.95 -1.00 1.36
CA ILE A 132 12.96 0.38 1.87
C ILE A 132 14.07 1.20 1.18
N GLU A 133 15.26 0.63 0.96
CA GLU A 133 16.34 1.33 0.24
C GLU A 133 15.95 1.65 -1.22
N ALA A 134 15.33 0.69 -1.89
CA ALA A 134 14.92 0.80 -3.28
C ALA A 134 13.76 1.80 -3.48
N LEU A 135 12.67 1.65 -2.73
CA LEU A 135 11.47 2.49 -2.87
C LEU A 135 11.54 3.78 -2.03
N GLY A 136 12.26 3.77 -0.93
CA GLY A 136 12.19 4.80 0.10
C GLY A 136 10.99 4.59 1.04
N VAL A 137 11.17 5.02 2.29
CA VAL A 137 10.17 4.92 3.38
C VAL A 137 8.82 5.50 2.96
N GLU A 138 8.81 6.74 2.46
CA GLU A 138 7.57 7.46 2.11
C GLU A 138 6.75 6.75 1.03
N VAL A 139 7.41 6.21 0.01
CA VAL A 139 6.72 5.52 -1.09
C VAL A 139 6.15 4.20 -0.60
N LEU A 140 6.92 3.44 0.17
CA LEU A 140 6.48 2.14 0.67
C LEU A 140 5.32 2.28 1.67
N GLU A 141 5.42 3.23 2.60
CA GLU A 141 4.31 3.59 3.50
C GLU A 141 3.07 3.97 2.72
N CYS A 142 3.20 4.81 1.68
CA CYS A 142 2.06 5.23 0.87
C CYS A 142 1.40 4.07 0.12
N LEU A 143 2.18 3.12 -0.42
CA LEU A 143 1.64 1.93 -1.09
C LEU A 143 0.83 1.06 -0.12
N HIS A 144 1.35 0.80 1.08
CA HIS A 144 0.63 0.01 2.09
C HIS A 144 -0.57 0.78 2.66
N TRP A 145 -0.42 2.08 2.93
CA TRP A 145 -1.51 2.97 3.36
C TRP A 145 -2.66 2.92 2.37
N ARG A 146 -2.41 3.12 1.07
CA ARG A 146 -3.47 3.17 0.06
C ARG A 146 -4.22 1.85 -0.09
N ARG A 147 -3.51 0.72 -0.02
CA ARG A 147 -4.16 -0.60 0.01
C ARG A 147 -5.03 -0.77 1.25
N GLY A 148 -4.53 -0.35 2.42
CA GLY A 148 -5.28 -0.40 3.68
C GLY A 148 -6.51 0.51 3.69
N ALA A 149 -6.35 1.75 3.24
CA ALA A 149 -7.43 2.74 3.15
C ALA A 149 -8.51 2.32 2.15
N LEU A 150 -8.14 1.79 0.98
CA LEU A 150 -9.12 1.29 0.02
C LEU A 150 -9.92 0.11 0.58
N MET A 151 -9.26 -0.82 1.29
CA MET A 151 -9.94 -1.92 1.99
C MET A 151 -10.85 -1.40 3.11
N TYR A 152 -10.44 -0.37 3.85
CA TYR A 152 -11.28 0.31 4.82
C TYR A 152 -12.53 0.90 4.16
N MET A 153 -12.38 1.63 3.06
CA MET A 153 -13.52 2.22 2.34
C MET A 153 -14.50 1.15 1.86
N LEU A 154 -14.00 0.03 1.31
CA LEU A 154 -14.85 -1.10 0.94
C LEU A 154 -15.64 -1.63 2.15
N CYS A 155 -14.94 -1.92 3.25
CA CYS A 155 -15.57 -2.48 4.44
C CYS A 155 -16.57 -1.50 5.03
N HIS A 156 -16.25 -0.21 5.08
CA HIS A 156 -17.17 0.82 5.54
C HIS A 156 -18.47 0.82 4.71
N THR A 157 -18.35 0.87 3.37
CA THR A 157 -19.52 0.86 2.48
C THR A 157 -20.37 -0.41 2.63
N ILE A 158 -19.74 -1.59 2.73
CA ILE A 158 -20.49 -2.85 2.94
C ILE A 158 -21.12 -2.90 4.33
N TYR A 159 -20.43 -2.40 5.36
CA TYR A 159 -20.92 -2.46 6.74
C TYR A 159 -22.12 -1.55 6.96
N GLU A 160 -22.15 -0.37 6.32
CA GLU A 160 -23.30 0.54 6.36
C GLU A 160 -24.54 -0.04 5.64
N ASP A 161 -24.35 -0.88 4.62
CA ASP A 161 -25.43 -1.59 3.94
C ASP A 161 -25.66 -2.99 4.54
N GLN A 162 -26.63 -3.07 5.45
CA GLN A 162 -26.95 -4.31 6.16
C GLN A 162 -27.38 -5.47 5.25
N GLU A 163 -27.99 -5.20 4.09
CA GLU A 163 -28.36 -6.25 3.16
C GLU A 163 -27.11 -6.77 2.44
N ARG A 164 -26.24 -5.89 1.95
CA ARG A 164 -24.95 -6.30 1.34
C ARG A 164 -24.08 -7.04 2.34
N LEU A 165 -24.03 -6.61 3.60
CA LEU A 165 -23.28 -7.28 4.67
C LEU A 165 -23.79 -8.71 4.91
N LYS A 166 -25.11 -8.93 4.98
CA LYS A 166 -25.70 -10.27 5.16
C LYS A 166 -25.29 -11.21 4.01
N HIS A 167 -25.32 -10.74 2.78
CA HIS A 167 -24.96 -11.55 1.61
C HIS A 167 -23.44 -11.79 1.48
N ASN A 168 -22.60 -10.93 2.07
CA ASN A 168 -21.15 -10.97 1.90
C ASN A 168 -20.36 -11.26 3.19
N THR A 169 -21.00 -11.66 4.29
CA THR A 169 -20.39 -11.79 5.63
C THR A 169 -19.02 -12.48 5.62
N ALA A 170 -18.91 -13.66 5.02
CA ALA A 170 -17.65 -14.42 5.03
C ALA A 170 -16.51 -13.71 4.27
N THR A 171 -16.86 -12.99 3.19
CA THR A 171 -15.90 -12.19 2.41
C THR A 171 -15.54 -10.92 3.17
N PHE A 172 -16.52 -10.26 3.79
CA PHE A 172 -16.36 -9.06 4.61
C PHE A 172 -15.33 -9.26 5.74
N VAL A 173 -15.45 -10.35 6.50
CA VAL A 173 -14.52 -10.69 7.59
C VAL A 173 -13.08 -10.79 7.06
N LYS A 174 -12.88 -11.47 5.92
CA LYS A 174 -11.55 -11.60 5.28
C LYS A 174 -11.04 -10.25 4.78
N ASP A 175 -11.93 -9.41 4.28
CA ASP A 175 -11.56 -8.10 3.74
C ASP A 175 -11.16 -7.12 4.86
N CYS A 176 -11.80 -7.20 6.04
CA CYS A 176 -11.34 -6.50 7.24
C CYS A 176 -9.93 -6.95 7.66
N GLU A 177 -9.67 -8.26 7.70
CA GLU A 177 -8.34 -8.80 8.04
C GLU A 177 -7.26 -8.34 7.06
N LYS A 178 -7.56 -8.34 5.75
CA LYS A 178 -6.65 -7.81 4.72
C LYS A 178 -6.37 -6.32 4.92
N GLY A 179 -7.40 -5.52 5.19
CA GLY A 179 -7.26 -4.09 5.43
C GLY A 179 -6.35 -3.80 6.63
N VAL A 180 -6.60 -4.47 7.76
CA VAL A 180 -5.74 -4.38 8.96
C VAL A 180 -4.30 -4.78 8.62
N ARG A 181 -4.10 -5.88 7.88
CA ARG A 181 -2.76 -6.32 7.50
C ARG A 181 -2.00 -5.27 6.69
N PHE A 182 -2.65 -4.59 5.74
CA PHE A 182 -2.00 -3.52 4.97
C PHE A 182 -1.66 -2.30 5.85
N LEU A 183 -2.57 -1.89 6.73
CA LEU A 183 -2.31 -0.78 7.66
C LEU A 183 -1.17 -1.11 8.63
N MET A 184 -1.12 -2.36 9.12
CA MET A 184 -0.03 -2.85 9.95
C MET A 184 1.32 -2.85 9.22
N LEU A 185 1.35 -3.24 7.95
CA LEU A 185 2.56 -3.16 7.13
C LEU A 185 3.04 -1.70 7.04
N MET A 186 2.14 -0.75 6.76
CA MET A 186 2.46 0.68 6.72
C MET A 186 3.05 1.18 8.05
N LEU A 187 2.38 0.88 9.18
CA LEU A 187 2.83 1.31 10.51
C LEU A 187 4.18 0.69 10.93
N SER A 188 4.58 -0.42 10.30
CA SER A 188 5.83 -1.12 10.59
C SER A 188 7.04 -0.68 9.76
N ILE A 189 6.86 0.23 8.80
CA ILE A 189 7.96 0.65 7.91
C ILE A 189 9.01 1.48 8.67
N ARG A 190 8.58 2.35 9.59
CA ARG A 190 9.47 3.15 10.44
C ARG A 190 9.71 2.47 11.78
N THR A 191 10.93 2.59 12.28
CA THR A 191 11.27 2.21 13.66
C THR A 191 10.98 3.37 14.61
N PRO A 192 10.24 3.16 15.71
CA PRO A 192 10.04 4.18 16.75
C PRO A 192 11.37 4.72 17.30
N LEU A 193 11.35 5.96 17.78
CA LEU A 193 12.53 6.55 18.40
C LEU A 193 12.91 5.78 19.68
N SER A 194 14.14 5.28 19.74
CA SER A 194 14.68 4.68 20.96
C SER A 194 15.01 5.76 21.99
N GLU A 195 14.86 5.44 23.29
CA GLU A 195 15.28 6.32 24.40
C GLU A 195 16.75 6.77 24.30
N LYS A 196 17.59 6.04 23.57
CA LYS A 196 19.03 6.31 23.40
C LYS A 196 19.37 7.25 22.24
N SER A 197 18.39 7.71 21.44
CA SER A 197 18.64 8.71 20.39
C SER A 197 18.77 10.11 21.03
N SER A 198 19.84 10.32 21.78
CA SER A 198 20.12 11.52 22.58
C SER A 198 20.63 12.73 21.77
N SER A 199 20.65 12.65 20.44
CA SER A 199 21.26 13.67 19.55
C SER A 199 20.25 14.55 18.83
N LEU A 200 18.95 14.23 18.88
CA LEU A 200 17.90 15.12 18.38
C LEU A 200 17.40 15.95 19.56
N GLU A 201 17.69 17.26 19.55
CA GLU A 201 17.03 18.24 20.41
C GLU A 201 15.55 18.32 20.01
N ILE A 202 14.75 17.31 20.37
CA ILE A 202 13.31 17.38 20.21
C ILE A 202 12.82 18.34 21.29
N ARG A 203 12.57 19.59 20.88
CA ARG A 203 12.20 20.70 21.76
C ARG A 203 10.83 20.51 22.42
N ASP A 204 9.99 19.67 21.84
CA ASP A 204 8.62 19.41 22.30
C ASP A 204 8.48 17.97 22.84
N CYS A 205 8.12 17.84 24.12
CA CYS A 205 7.96 16.55 24.78
C CYS A 205 6.79 15.74 24.19
N ASP A 206 5.75 16.41 23.72
CA ASP A 206 4.54 15.77 23.20
C ASP A 206 4.82 15.15 21.83
N THR A 207 5.47 15.90 20.93
CA THR A 207 5.99 15.36 19.66
C THR A 207 6.95 14.19 19.90
N ALA A 208 7.86 14.30 20.87
CA ALA A 208 8.78 13.22 21.20
C ALA A 208 8.04 11.96 21.69
N ALA A 209 6.95 12.12 22.46
CA ALA A 209 6.13 11.00 22.92
C ALA A 209 5.42 10.30 21.76
N LEU A 210 4.86 11.05 20.80
CA LEU A 210 4.24 10.49 19.60
C LEU A 210 5.24 9.69 18.75
N LEU A 211 6.44 10.23 18.52
CA LEU A 211 7.47 9.55 17.74
C LEU A 211 7.98 8.27 18.43
N ARG A 212 8.01 8.22 19.77
CA ARG A 212 8.31 6.99 20.53
C ARG A 212 7.19 5.95 20.42
N GLN A 213 5.96 6.38 20.21
CA GLN A 213 4.82 5.49 19.93
C GLN A 213 4.72 5.09 18.46
N GLY A 214 5.67 5.50 17.61
CA GLY A 214 5.67 5.21 16.18
C GLY A 214 4.66 6.05 15.38
N ILE A 215 4.23 7.20 15.91
CA ILE A 215 3.31 8.11 15.22
C ILE A 215 4.11 9.25 14.61
N PHE A 216 4.29 9.19 13.30
CA PHE A 216 5.13 10.14 12.55
C PHE A 216 4.33 11.17 11.73
N SER A 217 3.03 10.95 11.54
CA SER A 217 2.15 11.84 10.79
C SER A 217 0.67 11.64 11.17
N ASP A 218 -0.18 12.56 10.71
CA ASP A 218 -1.64 12.42 10.73
C ASP A 218 -2.12 11.13 10.05
N THR A 219 -1.44 10.70 8.99
CA THR A 219 -1.74 9.46 8.27
C THR A 219 -1.51 8.23 9.15
N HIS A 220 -0.51 8.23 10.03
CA HIS A 220 -0.33 7.14 11.01
C HIS A 220 -1.50 7.07 11.99
N MET A 221 -1.99 8.22 12.47
CA MET A 221 -3.18 8.27 13.34
C MET A 221 -4.42 7.76 12.62
N LEU A 222 -4.63 8.14 11.35
CA LEU A 222 -5.72 7.62 10.53
C LEU A 222 -5.60 6.10 10.32
N ALA A 223 -4.39 5.57 10.12
CA ALA A 223 -4.15 4.13 10.01
C ALA A 223 -4.52 3.38 11.29
N PHE A 224 -4.19 3.91 12.46
CA PHE A 224 -4.65 3.34 13.73
C PHE A 224 -6.18 3.35 13.86
N MET A 225 -6.82 4.46 13.51
CA MET A 225 -8.28 4.59 13.55
C MET A 225 -8.95 3.56 12.62
N TYR A 226 -8.54 3.52 11.34
CA TYR A 226 -9.07 2.58 10.36
C TYR A 226 -8.84 1.12 10.78
N ALA A 227 -7.65 0.78 11.28
CA ALA A 227 -7.37 -0.57 11.77
C ALA A 227 -8.26 -0.94 12.96
N GLY A 228 -8.50 0.00 13.88
CA GLY A 228 -9.38 -0.19 15.03
C GLY A 228 -10.84 -0.43 14.62
N GLU A 229 -11.36 0.36 13.69
CA GLU A 229 -12.73 0.19 13.18
C GLU A 229 -12.90 -1.13 12.41
N LEU A 230 -11.95 -1.48 11.54
CA LEU A 230 -11.96 -2.78 10.85
C LEU A 230 -11.97 -3.95 11.84
N CYS A 231 -11.16 -3.88 12.91
CA CYS A 231 -11.16 -4.89 13.96
C CYS A 231 -12.52 -4.95 14.68
N CYS A 232 -13.13 -3.79 14.95
CA CYS A 232 -14.43 -3.72 15.60
C CYS A 232 -15.53 -4.34 14.74
N TRP A 233 -15.57 -4.00 13.44
CA TRP A 233 -16.56 -4.57 12.51
C TRP A 233 -16.37 -6.07 12.32
N HIS A 234 -15.13 -6.53 12.15
CA HIS A 234 -14.78 -7.96 12.10
C HIS A 234 -15.36 -8.71 13.31
N TRP A 235 -15.08 -8.22 14.53
CA TRP A 235 -15.55 -8.82 15.76
C TRP A 235 -17.07 -8.90 15.83
N ARG A 236 -17.77 -7.78 15.58
CA ARG A 236 -19.23 -7.70 15.63
C ARG A 236 -19.90 -8.63 14.62
N THR A 237 -19.35 -8.69 13.41
CA THR A 237 -19.87 -9.57 12.36
C THR A 237 -19.66 -11.03 12.72
N MET A 238 -18.53 -11.41 13.32
CA MET A 238 -18.31 -12.79 13.77
C MET A 238 -19.20 -13.18 14.96
N ASP A 239 -19.39 -12.28 15.93
CA ASP A 239 -20.21 -12.51 17.13
C ASP A 239 -21.70 -12.70 16.79
N SER A 240 -22.20 -11.94 15.82
CA SER A 240 -23.60 -12.03 15.35
C SER A 240 -23.95 -13.38 14.72
N HIS A 241 -22.97 -14.23 14.38
CA HIS A 241 -23.15 -15.55 13.78
C HIS A 241 -22.88 -16.73 14.73
N ILE A 242 -22.53 -16.48 16.00
CA ILE A 242 -22.24 -17.53 16.99
C ILE A 242 -23.12 -17.30 18.24
N PRO A 243 -24.24 -18.02 18.42
CA PRO A 243 -25.14 -17.84 19.57
C PRO A 243 -24.59 -18.33 20.92
N THR A 244 -23.32 -18.73 21.02
CA THR A 244 -22.77 -19.38 22.22
C THR A 244 -21.36 -18.91 22.54
N LEU A 245 -21.24 -18.26 23.70
CA LEU A 245 -20.00 -17.87 24.34
C LEU A 245 -18.93 -18.98 24.26
N THR A 246 -17.83 -18.70 23.57
CA THR A 246 -16.48 -19.02 24.05
C THR A 246 -15.47 -18.15 23.29
N CYS A 247 -15.15 -17.02 23.94
CA CYS A 247 -13.96 -16.19 23.80
C CYS A 247 -12.91 -16.64 22.75
N HIS A 248 -13.03 -16.14 21.51
CA HIS A 248 -11.93 -16.09 20.56
C HIS A 248 -11.24 -14.72 20.59
N ILE A 249 -10.73 -14.32 21.76
CA ILE A 249 -9.78 -13.21 21.94
C ILE A 249 -8.37 -13.67 21.54
N HIS A 250 -8.21 -14.28 20.36
CA HIS A 250 -6.89 -14.67 19.86
C HIS A 250 -6.41 -13.78 18.71
N LEU A 251 -7.27 -13.32 17.80
CA LEU A 251 -6.88 -12.35 16.78
C LEU A 251 -6.71 -10.94 17.35
N HIS A 252 -7.66 -10.45 18.16
CA HIS A 252 -7.55 -9.11 18.78
C HIS A 252 -6.36 -9.02 19.72
N ARG A 253 -6.12 -10.06 20.52
CA ARG A 253 -4.97 -10.09 21.42
C ARG A 253 -3.67 -10.19 20.63
N HIS A 254 -3.57 -10.98 19.55
CA HIS A 254 -2.29 -11.10 18.84
C HIS A 254 -1.98 -9.87 17.97
N ALA A 255 -2.95 -9.25 17.29
CA ALA A 255 -2.69 -8.04 16.51
C ALA A 255 -2.47 -6.80 17.40
N ILE A 256 -3.28 -6.63 18.46
CA ILE A 256 -3.11 -5.52 19.41
C ILE A 256 -1.92 -5.77 20.34
N LEU A 257 -1.64 -7.00 20.79
CA LEU A 257 -0.40 -7.30 21.52
C LEU A 257 0.83 -7.32 20.62
N GLN A 258 0.77 -7.62 19.32
CA GLN A 258 1.92 -7.42 18.45
C GLN A 258 2.20 -5.93 18.28
N LEU A 259 1.16 -5.10 18.13
CA LEU A 259 1.28 -3.64 18.20
C LEU A 259 1.87 -3.18 19.55
N TRP A 260 1.43 -3.75 20.67
CA TRP A 260 1.90 -3.37 22.01
C TRP A 260 3.28 -3.96 22.37
N GLN A 261 3.61 -5.18 21.93
CA GLN A 261 4.87 -5.86 22.25
C GLN A 261 6.01 -5.46 21.31
N GLN A 262 5.73 -4.87 20.15
CA GLN A 262 6.75 -4.22 19.32
C GLN A 262 7.03 -2.76 19.74
N GLN A 263 6.23 -2.21 20.67
CA GLN A 263 6.34 -0.84 21.18
C GLN A 263 6.84 -0.74 22.64
N VAL A 264 7.11 -1.87 23.31
CA VAL A 264 7.67 -1.95 24.68
C VAL A 264 9.04 -2.63 24.65
#